data_AF-A0AAT9HIJ4-F1
#
_entry.id   AF-A0AAT9HIJ4-F1
#
_cell.length_a   1.000
_cell.length_b   1.000
_cell.length_c   1.000
_cell.angle_alpha   90.00
_cell.angle_beta   90.00
_cell.angle_gamma   90.00
#
_symmetry.space_group_name_H-M   'P 1'
#
loop_
_entity.id
_entity.type
_entity.pdbx_description
1 polymer ?
#
loop_
_entity_poly.entity_id
_entity_poly.type
_entity_poly.pdbx_seq_one_letter_code
_entity_poly.pdbx_strand_id
1 'polypeptide(L)' 'MDVVSGRTDGTSATGLLLRPDCHIAWTGHEADDVSGLRAALNKWFGAPLPDVLEPER' A
#
# COMPACT_ATOMS: atom_id res chain seq x y z
N MET A 1 6.49 1.15 9.15
CA MET A 1 5.98 2.07 8.10
C MET A 1 5.06 3.07 8.77
N ASP A 2 5.17 4.34 8.42
CA ASP A 2 4.28 5.39 8.94
C ASP A 2 2.96 5.38 8.17
N VAL A 3 1.83 5.50 8.87
CA VAL A 3 0.49 5.49 8.27
C VAL A 3 -0.12 6.87 8.47
N VAL A 4 -0.21 7.63 7.38
CA VAL A 4 -0.87 8.95 7.37
C VAL A 4 -2.26 8.78 6.78
N SER A 5 -3.30 9.12 7.54
CA SER A 5 -4.68 9.13 7.07
C SER A 5 -5.12 10.54 6.64
N GLY A 6 -5.93 10.62 5.59
CA GLY A 6 -6.49 11.86 5.05
C GLY A 6 -7.89 11.64 4.50
N ARG A 7 -8.70 12.70 4.44
CA ARG A 7 -10.04 12.68 3.82
C ARG A 7 -9.94 13.24 2.41
N THR A 8 -10.59 12.57 1.45
CA THR A 8 -10.62 13.00 0.05
C THR A 8 -12.06 13.32 -0.33
N ASP A 9 -12.29 14.45 -0.98
CA ASP A 9 -13.60 14.79 -1.56
C ASP A 9 -13.55 14.56 -3.08
N GLY A 10 -14.63 14.03 -3.66
CA GLY A 10 -14.78 13.90 -5.12
C GLY A 10 -14.08 12.71 -5.79
N THR A 11 -13.63 11.71 -5.02
CA THR A 11 -13.12 10.44 -5.56
C THR A 11 -13.81 9.25 -4.91
N SER A 12 -14.03 8.19 -5.69
CA SER A 12 -14.50 6.88 -5.19
C SER A 12 -13.34 6.01 -4.70
N ALA A 13 -12.09 6.49 -4.78
CA ALA A 13 -10.94 5.72 -4.33
C ALA A 13 -10.93 5.59 -2.81
N THR A 14 -10.84 4.36 -2.31
CA THR A 14 -10.75 3.99 -0.90
C THR A 14 -9.31 3.93 -0.41
N GLY A 15 -8.33 3.86 -1.32
CA GLY A 15 -6.91 3.81 -1.00
C GLY A 15 -6.02 4.23 -2.17
N LEU A 16 -4.83 4.74 -1.84
CA LEU A 16 -3.82 5.16 -2.82
C LEU A 16 -2.46 4.58 -2.43
N LEU A 17 -1.72 4.09 -3.42
CA LEU A 17 -0.31 3.76 -3.27
C LEU A 17 0.51 4.80 -4.02
N LEU A 18 1.31 5.59 -3.30
CA LEU A 18 2.23 6.55 -3.90
C LEU A 18 3.65 5.99 -3.93
N ARG A 19 4.36 6.32 -5.01
CA ARG A 19 5.79 6.07 -5.16
C ARG A 19 6.61 7.20 -4.53
N PRO A 20 7.91 6.96 -4.24
CA PRO A 20 8.81 8.01 -3.74
C PRO A 20 8.95 9.23 -4.67
N ASP A 21 8.64 9.07 -5.97
CA ASP A 21 8.60 10.14 -6.97
C ASP A 21 7.23 10.83 -7.08
N CYS A 22 6.36 10.66 -6.08
CA CYS A 22 5.01 11.20 -5.97
C CYS A 22 4.02 10.76 -7.08
N HIS A 23 4.34 9.71 -7.85
CA HIS A 23 3.38 9.14 -8.80
C HIS A 23 2.48 8.10 -8.15
N ILE A 24 1.24 7.99 -8.62
CA ILE A 24 0.28 6.97 -8.17
C ILE A 24 0.64 5.63 -8.82
N ALA A 25 0.89 4.62 -7.98
CA ALA A 25 1.19 3.25 -8.36
C ALA A 25 -0.05 2.33 -8.37
N TRP A 26 -1.07 2.67 -7.58
CA TRP A 26 -2.34 1.94 -7.49
C TRP A 26 -3.43 2.79 -6.82
N THR A 27 -4.68 2.52 -7.17
CA THR A 27 -5.90 3.11 -6.61
C THR A 27 -6.88 2.00 -6.24
N GLY A 28 -7.28 1.91 -4.98
CA GLY A 28 -8.35 1.01 -4.54
C GLY A 28 -9.70 1.67 -4.71
N HIS A 29 -10.68 0.94 -5.21
CA HIS A 29 -12.06 1.43 -5.36
C HIS A 29 -13.06 0.60 -4.55
N GLU A 30 -12.65 -0.59 -4.11
CA GLU A 30 -13.38 -1.47 -3.20
C GLU A 30 -12.69 -1.42 -1.84
N ALA A 31 -13.44 -1.57 -0.75
CA ALA A 31 -12.89 -1.52 0.61
C ALA A 31 -11.86 -2.65 0.87
N ASP A 32 -12.01 -3.79 0.20
CA ASP A 32 -11.28 -5.03 0.49
C ASP A 32 -10.35 -5.51 -0.64
N ASP A 33 -9.93 -4.62 -1.57
CA ASP A 33 -8.98 -4.99 -2.64
C ASP A 33 -7.52 -5.12 -2.14
N VAL A 34 -7.32 -5.95 -1.12
CA VAL A 34 -6.03 -6.28 -0.52
C VAL A 34 -5.13 -7.00 -1.53
N SER A 35 -5.72 -7.82 -2.40
CA SER A 35 -4.99 -8.55 -3.44
C SER A 35 -4.38 -7.61 -4.48
N GLY A 36 -5.15 -6.62 -4.97
CA GLY A 36 -4.68 -5.59 -5.88
C GLY A 36 -3.57 -4.75 -5.26
N LEU A 37 -3.74 -4.34 -4.00
CA LEU A 37 -2.70 -3.64 -3.26
C LEU A 37 -1.41 -4.45 -3.13
N ARG A 38 -1.49 -5.74 -2.76
CA ARG A 38 -0.32 -6.62 -2.64
C ARG A 38 0.40 -6.81 -3.97
N ALA A 39 -0.34 -6.97 -5.07
CA ALA A 39 0.25 -7.07 -6.40
C ALA A 39 1.00 -5.78 -6.79
N ALA A 40 0.41 -4.61 -6.51
CA ALA A 40 1.06 -3.32 -6.74
C ALA A 40 2.32 -3.14 -5.89
N LEU A 41 2.26 -3.49 -4.60
CA LEU A 41 3.43 -3.44 -3.71
C LEU A 41 4.57 -4.32 -4.24
N ASN A 42 4.26 -5.55 -4.64
CA ASN A 42 5.27 -6.46 -5.18
C ASN A 42 5.89 -5.93 -6.47
N LYS A 43 5.07 -5.37 -7.37
CA LYS A 43 5.52 -4.79 -8.64
C LYS A 43 6.46 -3.59 -8.45
N TRP A 44 6.14 -2.69 -7.52
CA TRP A 44 6.84 -1.41 -7.39
C TRP A 44 7.95 -1.41 -6.32
N PHE A 45 7.85 -2.26 -5.30
CA PHE A 45 8.79 -2.32 -4.17
C PHE A 45 9.45 -3.69 -3.99
N GLY A 46 9.05 -4.70 -4.76
CA GLY A 46 9.62 -6.05 -4.70
C GLY A 46 8.95 -6.94 -3.66
N ALA A 47 9.56 -8.12 -3.43
CA ALA A 47 9.04 -9.08 -2.46
C ALA A 47 9.02 -8.49 -1.04
N PRO A 48 7.98 -8.78 -0.23
CA PRO A 48 8.00 -8.41 1.18
C PRO A 48 9.21 -9.03 1.85
N LEU A 49 9.87 -8.25 2.72
CA LEU A 49 10.90 -8.81 3.57
C LEU A 49 10.27 -9.89 4.46
N PRO A 50 10.98 -11.00 4.71
CA PRO A 50 10.53 -11.97 5.69
C PRO A 50 10.29 -11.25 7.01
N ASP A 51 9.21 -11.62 7.69
CA ASP A 51 8.92 -11.15 9.03
C ASP A 51 9.98 -11.74 9.96
N VAL A 52 11.10 -11.03 10.15
CA VAL A 52 12.15 -11.42 11.09
C VAL A 52 11.63 -11.07 12.49
N LEU A 53 10.71 -11.88 12.99
CA LEU A 53 10.57 -12.11 14.42
C LEU A 53 11.75 -13.00 14.81
N GLU A 54 12.91 -12.39 15.09
CA GLU A 54 13.85 -13.00 16.01
C GLU A 54 13.38 -12.61 17.42
N PRO A 55 12.64 -13.46 18.16
CA PRO A 55 12.57 -13.29 19.59
C PRO A 55 13.97 -13.56 20.14
N GLU A 56 14.64 -12.50 20.59
CA GLU A 56 15.82 -12.65 21.41
C GLU A 56 15.44 -13.34 22.74
N ARG A 57 15.88 -14.61 22.85
CA ARG A 57 16.16 -15.41 24.06
C ARG A 57 15.14 -16.45 24.52
#